data_AF-A0A660M0M1-F1
#
_entry.id   AF-A0A660M0M1-F1
#
_cell.length_a   1.000
_cell.length_b   1.000
_cell.length_c   1.000
_cell.angle_alpha   90.00
_cell.angle_beta   90.00
_cell.angle_gamma   90.00
#
_symmetry.space_group_name_H-M   'P 1'
#
loop_
_entity.id
_entity.type
_entity.pdbx_description
1 polymer ?
#
loop_
_entity_poly.entity_id
_entity_poly.type
_entity_poly.pdbx_seq_one_letter_code
_entity_poly.pdbx_strand_id
1 'polypeptide(L)'
;LETARELYAAKLQAEAEKNIADFGDGVKVLNGRFGPYITDGTKNAKIPKDTDPKTITHEQALELLKAAPAKAARRRTARKNTKSSARKA
;
A
#
# COMPACT_ATOMS: atom_id res chain seq x y z
N LEU A 1 -11.70 2.47 -31.11
CA LEU A 1 -11.93 1.17 -30.43
C LEU A 1 -10.62 0.56 -29.92
N GLU A 2 -9.51 0.68 -30.65
CA GLU A 2 -8.20 0.12 -30.27
C GLU A 2 -7.58 0.79 -29.03
N THR A 3 -7.59 2.13 -28.98
CA THR A 3 -7.08 2.90 -27.83
C THR A 3 -7.74 2.55 -26.49
N ALA A 4 -9.03 2.17 -26.49
CA ALA A 4 -9.73 1.74 -25.28
C ALA A 4 -9.27 0.37 -24.77
N ARG A 5 -8.88 -0.53 -25.67
CA ARG A 5 -8.35 -1.85 -25.33
C ARG A 5 -6.91 -1.76 -24.81
N GLU A 6 -6.10 -0.88 -25.38
CA GLU A 6 -4.73 -0.62 -24.92
C GLU A 6 -4.68 -0.01 -23.52
N LEU A 7 -5.55 0.98 -23.25
CA LEU A 7 -5.68 1.55 -21.91
C LEU A 7 -6.15 0.51 -20.89
N TYR A 8 -7.01 -0.41 -21.30
CA TYR A 8 -7.46 -1.52 -20.44
C TYR A 8 -6.33 -2.52 -20.16
N ALA A 9 -5.56 -2.90 -21.18
CA ALA A 9 -4.41 -3.79 -21.04
C ALA A 9 -3.32 -3.18 -20.15
N ALA A 10 -3.02 -1.89 -20.34
CA ALA A 10 -2.06 -1.16 -19.50
C ALA A 10 -2.53 -1.07 -18.04
N LYS A 11 -3.83 -0.89 -17.82
CA LYS A 11 -4.41 -0.90 -16.47
C LYS A 11 -4.31 -2.29 -15.82
N LEU A 12 -4.55 -3.36 -16.59
CA LEU A 12 -4.43 -4.73 -16.12
C LEU A 12 -2.97 -5.07 -15.73
N GLN A 13 -2.00 -4.64 -16.54
CA GLN A 13 -0.57 -4.77 -16.20
C GLN A 13 -0.21 -3.96 -14.95
N ALA A 14 -0.69 -2.71 -14.85
CA ALA A 14 -0.43 -1.88 -13.67
C ALA A 14 -1.12 -2.40 -12.40
N GLU A 15 -2.21 -3.18 -12.51
CA GLU A 15 -2.81 -3.88 -11.39
C GLU A 15 -2.06 -5.17 -11.05
N ALA A 16 -1.55 -5.89 -12.05
CA ALA A 16 -0.70 -7.05 -11.85
C ALA A 16 0.65 -6.68 -11.21
N GLU A 17 1.30 -5.59 -11.62
CA GLU A 17 2.52 -5.09 -10.98
C GLU A 17 2.28 -4.64 -9.52
N LYS A 18 1.03 -4.32 -9.18
CA LYS A 18 0.63 -3.97 -7.82
C LYS A 18 0.27 -5.18 -6.97
N ASN A 19 0.00 -6.34 -7.55
CA ASN A 19 -0.25 -7.57 -6.79
C ASN A 19 1.01 -8.44 -6.80
N ILE A 20 1.62 -8.61 -5.63
CA ILE A 20 2.86 -9.38 -5.48
C ILE A 20 2.54 -10.84 -5.15
N ALA A 21 1.59 -11.09 -4.25
CA ALA A 21 1.15 -12.42 -3.87
C ALA A 21 -0.28 -12.41 -3.35
N ASP A 22 -1.05 -13.44 -3.68
CA ASP A 22 -2.40 -13.68 -3.13
C ASP A 22 -2.39 -15.07 -2.49
N PHE A 23 -2.67 -15.14 -1.19
CA PHE A 23 -2.63 -16.39 -0.44
C PHE A 23 -3.99 -17.10 -0.36
N GLY A 24 -5.04 -16.58 -1.01
CA GLY A 24 -6.37 -17.21 -1.05
C GLY A 24 -7.20 -17.12 0.24
N ASP A 25 -6.57 -17.08 1.42
CA ASP A 25 -7.23 -16.96 2.74
C ASP A 25 -7.70 -15.54 3.09
N GLY A 26 -7.72 -14.63 2.11
CA GLY A 26 -8.00 -13.20 2.31
C GLY A 26 -6.75 -12.35 2.58
N VAL A 27 -5.60 -12.99 2.82
CA VAL A 27 -4.29 -12.34 2.94
C VAL A 27 -3.69 -12.09 1.57
N LYS A 28 -3.34 -10.83 1.28
CA LYS A 28 -2.74 -10.40 0.01
C LYS A 28 -1.53 -9.52 0.25
N VAL A 29 -0.50 -9.68 -0.56
CA VAL A 29 0.67 -8.81 -0.62
C VAL A 29 0.53 -7.87 -1.82
N LEU A 30 0.46 -6.59 -1.54
CA LEU A 30 0.24 -5.55 -2.54
C LEU A 30 1.38 -4.53 -2.50
N ASN A 31 1.77 -4.02 -3.67
CA ASN A 31 2.70 -2.93 -3.82
C ASN A 31 1.95 -1.59 -3.80
N GLY A 32 1.96 -0.92 -2.65
CA GLY A 32 1.27 0.36 -2.45
C GLY A 32 2.14 1.59 -2.73
N ARG A 33 1.52 2.78 -2.63
CA ARG A 33 2.22 4.09 -2.74
C ARG A 33 3.43 4.22 -1.80
N PHE A 34 3.37 3.59 -0.63
CA PHE A 34 4.38 3.70 0.43
C PHE A 34 5.30 2.46 0.50
N GLY A 35 5.22 1.58 -0.49
CA GLY A 35 5.93 0.30 -0.54
C GLY A 35 5.00 -0.91 -0.35
N PRO A 36 5.58 -2.12 -0.36
CA PRO A 36 4.84 -3.36 -0.22
C PRO A 36 4.21 -3.49 1.17
N TYR A 37 2.98 -4.02 1.20
CA TYR A 37 2.22 -4.24 2.43
C TYR A 37 1.38 -5.52 2.32
N ILE A 38 1.10 -6.11 3.48
CA ILE A 38 0.19 -7.24 3.63
C ILE A 38 -1.16 -6.70 4.07
N THR A 39 -2.23 -7.22 3.48
CA THR A 39 -3.61 -6.90 3.83
C THR A 39 -4.42 -8.16 4.03
N ASP A 40 -5.15 -8.23 5.12
CA ASP A 40 -6.15 -9.26 5.42
C ASP A 40 -7.57 -8.76 5.15
N GLY A 41 -7.68 -7.60 4.47
CA GLY A 41 -8.93 -6.84 4.31
C GLY A 41 -9.29 -6.01 5.54
N THR A 42 -9.06 -6.53 6.75
CA THR A 42 -9.33 -5.80 8.00
C THR A 42 -8.08 -5.12 8.56
N LYS A 43 -6.97 -5.85 8.60
CA LYS A 43 -5.67 -5.37 9.11
C LYS A 43 -4.68 -5.18 7.97
N ASN A 44 -3.78 -4.22 8.16
CA ASN A 44 -2.70 -3.94 7.23
C ASN A 44 -1.38 -3.95 7.99
N ALA A 45 -0.43 -4.75 7.51
CA ALA A 45 0.94 -4.79 8.01
C ALA A 45 1.90 -4.29 6.94
N LYS A 46 2.88 -3.48 7.36
CA LYS A 46 3.93 -3.02 6.46
C LYS A 46 5.02 -4.09 6.37
N ILE A 47 5.48 -4.38 5.16
CA ILE A 47 6.63 -5.26 4.97
C ILE A 47 7.92 -4.46 5.21
N PRO A 48 8.85 -4.95 6.05
CA PRO A 48 10.17 -4.35 6.21
C PRO A 48 10.89 -4.21 4.87
N LYS A 49 11.69 -3.15 4.69
CA LYS A 49 12.41 -2.93 3.42
C LYS A 49 13.51 -3.96 3.17
N ASP A 50 13.97 -4.62 4.23
CA ASP A 50 15.00 -5.65 4.22
C ASP A 50 14.47 -7.03 3.83
N THR A 51 13.15 -7.18 3.70
CA THR A 51 12.49 -8.45 3.34
C THR A 51 11.87 -8.31 1.95
N ASP A 52 12.19 -9.25 1.05
CA ASP A 52 11.61 -9.23 -0.29
C ASP A 52 10.12 -9.63 -0.20
N PRO A 53 9.19 -8.79 -0.68
CA PRO A 53 7.77 -9.08 -0.61
C PRO A 53 7.35 -10.29 -1.44
N LYS A 54 8.18 -10.75 -2.39
CA LYS A 54 7.94 -11.97 -3.18
C LYS A 54 8.29 -13.25 -2.43
N THR A 55 9.16 -13.17 -1.43
CA THR A 55 9.60 -14.34 -0.65
C THR A 55 8.81 -14.54 0.63
N ILE A 56 7.91 -13.60 0.97
CA ILE A 56 7.06 -13.73 2.15
C ILE A 56 6.15 -14.93 1.99
N THR A 57 6.24 -15.84 2.95
CA THR A 57 5.35 -16.99 3.06
C THR A 57 4.07 -16.62 3.80
N HIS A 58 3.04 -17.45 3.67
CA HIS A 58 1.77 -17.24 4.35
C HIS A 58 1.95 -17.09 5.87
N GLU A 59 2.81 -17.89 6.49
CA GLU A 59 3.07 -17.83 7.93
C GLU A 59 3.71 -16.51 8.37
N GLN A 60 4.70 -16.02 7.60
CA GLN A 60 5.31 -14.71 7.87
C GLN A 60 4.32 -13.57 7.67
N ALA A 61 3.43 -13.68 6.68
CA ALA A 61 2.39 -12.70 6.46
C ALA A 61 1.43 -12.62 7.66
N LEU A 62 1.02 -13.77 8.20
CA LEU A 62 0.18 -13.85 9.40
C LEU A 62 0.91 -13.32 10.64
N GLU A 63 2.20 -13.61 10.81
CA GLU A 63 2.99 -13.12 11.92
C GLU A 63 3.10 -11.58 11.89
N LEU A 64 3.40 -11.01 10.72
CA LEU A 64 3.43 -9.56 10.51
C LEU A 64 2.05 -8.91 10.74
N LEU A 65 0.97 -9.58 10.34
CA LEU A 65 -0.40 -9.12 10.60
C LEU A 65 -0.79 -9.18 12.08
N LYS A 66 -0.31 -10.18 12.83
CA LYS A 66 -0.51 -10.28 14.29
C LYS A 66 0.29 -9.22 15.03
N ALA A 67 1.53 -8.98 14.62
CA ALA A 67 2.39 -7.95 15.19
C ALA A 67 1.93 -6.52 14.84
N ALA A 68 1.21 -6.35 13.73
CA ALA A 68 0.71 -5.05 13.32
C ALA A 68 -0.42 -4.55 14.25
N PRO A 69 -0.27 -3.38 14.90
CA PRO A 69 -1.35 -2.80 15.68
C PRO A 69 -2.52 -2.41 14.76
N ALA A 70 -3.74 -2.75 15.18
CA ALA A 70 -4.96 -2.34 14.49
C ALA A 70 -4.97 -0.80 14.34
N LYS A 71 -5.17 -0.32 13.11
CA LYS A 71 -5.11 1.08 12.65
C LYS A 71 -4.97 2.10 13.79
N ALA A 72 -3.72 2.50 14.09
CA ALA A 72 -3.50 3.74 14.82
C ALA A 72 -4.13 4.85 13.97
N ALA A 73 -5.21 5.45 14.48
CA ALA A 73 -5.92 6.54 13.83
C ALA A 73 -4.88 7.55 13.33
N ARG A 74 -4.84 7.79 12.01
CA ARG A 74 -3.93 8.78 11.42
C ARG A 74 -4.12 10.09 12.18
N ARG A 75 -3.16 10.44 13.05
CA ARG A 75 -3.08 11.79 13.61
C ARG A 75 -2.92 12.71 12.41
N ARG A 76 -4.02 13.33 12.01
CA ARG A 76 -4.06 14.35 10.98
C ARG A 76 -3.30 15.53 11.56
N THR A 77 -1.98 15.56 11.36
CA THR A 77 -1.19 16.76 11.66
C THR A 77 -1.71 17.84 10.74
N ALA A 78 -2.56 18.70 11.29
CA ALA A 78 -3.09 19.86 10.60
C ALA A 78 -1.91 20.68 10.09
N ARG A 79 -1.73 20.70 8.76
CA ARG A 79 -0.71 21.53 8.11
C ARG A 79 -1.10 22.98 8.38
N LYS A 80 -0.44 23.64 9.32
CA LYS A 80 -0.62 25.06 9.62
C LYS A 80 -0.20 25.83 8.37
N ASN A 81 -1.17 26.37 7.64
CA ASN A 81 -0.93 27.23 6.50
C ASN A 81 -0.37 28.56 7.03
N THR A 82 0.95 28.74 7.01
CA THR A 82 1.56 30.03 7.30
C THR A 82 1.30 30.93 6.10
N LYS A 83 0.21 31.71 6.16
CA LYS A 83 0.01 32.89 5.30
C LYS A 83 1.24 33.81 5.51
N SER A 84 2.15 33.80 4.55
CA SER A 84 3.20 34.80 4.44
C SER A 84 2.54 36.14 4.15
N SER A 85 2.45 36.98 5.18
CA SER A 85 2.23 38.42 5.06
C SER A 85 3.41 39.00 4.27
N ALA A 86 3.19 39.24 2.98
CA ALA A 86 4.07 40.11 2.22
C ALA A 86 3.76 41.55 2.65
N ARG A 87 4.62 42.10 3.50
CA ARG A 87 4.64 43.51 3.86
C ARG A 87 5.02 44.35 2.63
N LYS A 88 4.28 45.45 2.49
CA LYS A 88 4.55 46.69 1.75
C LYS A 88 6.05 46.98 1.51
N ALA A 89 6.40 47.29 0.27
CA ALA A 89 7.43 48.25 -0.14
C ALA A 89 7.04 48.79 -1.51
#